data_AF-A0A8T5EKI4-F1
#
_entry.id   AF-A0A8T5EKI4-F1
#
_cell.length_a   1.000
_cell.length_b   1.000
_cell.length_c   1.000
_cell.angle_alpha   90.00
_cell.angle_beta   90.00
_cell.angle_gamma   90.00
#
_symmetry.space_group_name_H-M   'P 1'
#
loop_
_entity.id
_entity.type
_entity.pdbx_description
1 polymer ?
#
loop_
_entity_poly.entity_id
_entity_poly.type
_entity_poly.pdbx_seq_one_letter_code
_entity_poly.pdbx_strand_id
1 'polypeptide(L)'
;MIGTPLDVLPYIRGVQLVLTGYNGYTKGSRFENDKIIREEITRAGTRVRSHVQNIFDLQFKEENFELARAAKQCMEECDYLIEDIAKSASGMEHAFLSGQRSPSNKDLKKLIKHDHEVIEMVTKAINLANSSEHSIATSEGDPKQLIMQTTQMLSSCRGFYGARAKILAGLKQKEVKK
;
A
#
# COMPACT_ATOMS: atom_id res chain seq x y z
N MET A 1 -7.07 20.84 -10.77
CA MET A 1 -6.65 20.16 -9.53
C MET A 1 -7.72 20.39 -8.47
N ILE A 2 -8.69 19.47 -8.35
CA ILE A 2 -9.65 19.46 -7.24
C ILE A 2 -9.78 17.99 -6.87
N GLY A 3 -9.02 17.55 -5.86
CA GLY A 3 -9.29 16.26 -5.22
C GLY A 3 -10.72 16.32 -4.67
N THR A 4 -11.54 15.33 -4.99
CA THR A 4 -12.90 15.34 -4.49
C THR A 4 -12.87 15.29 -2.95
N PRO A 5 -13.82 15.93 -2.24
CA PRO A 5 -13.85 15.92 -0.77
C PRO A 5 -13.85 14.52 -0.15
N LEU A 6 -14.27 13.50 -0.92
CA LEU A 6 -14.28 12.10 -0.54
C LEU A 6 -12.90 11.43 -0.60
N ASP A 7 -11.97 11.91 -1.43
CA ASP A 7 -10.60 11.37 -1.53
C ASP A 7 -9.67 11.95 -0.47
N VAL A 8 -9.97 13.17 -0.01
CA VAL A 8 -9.20 13.88 1.02
C VAL A 8 -9.47 13.30 2.41
N LEU A 9 -10.69 12.82 2.68
CA LEU A 9 -11.10 12.31 3.99
C LEU A 9 -10.37 11.02 4.43
N PRO A 10 -10.17 10.00 3.57
CA PRO A 10 -9.36 8.83 3.90
C PRO A 10 -7.88 9.16 4.02
N TYR A 11 -7.36 10.09 3.21
CA TYR A 11 -5.97 10.55 3.27
C TYR A 11 -5.67 11.24 4.61
N ILE A 12 -6.57 12.13 5.04
CA ILE A 12 -6.51 12.72 6.38
C ILE A 12 -6.63 11.63 7.44
N ARG A 13 -7.54 10.65 7.30
CA ARG A 13 -7.65 9.56 8.28
C ARG A 13 -6.44 8.64 8.32
N GLY A 14 -5.79 8.32 7.20
CA GLY A 14 -4.59 7.48 7.15
C GLY A 14 -3.38 8.20 7.75
N VAL A 15 -3.16 9.47 7.38
CA VAL A 15 -2.13 10.33 7.97
C VAL A 15 -2.42 10.61 9.44
N GLN A 16 -3.68 10.87 9.80
CA GLN A 16 -4.10 11.08 11.18
C GLN A 16 -4.04 9.78 11.97
N LEU A 17 -4.22 8.59 11.37
CA LEU A 17 -4.06 7.31 12.05
C LEU A 17 -2.58 6.94 12.24
N VAL A 18 -1.73 7.28 11.27
CA VAL A 18 -0.27 7.31 11.45
C VAL A 18 0.06 8.22 12.64
N LEU A 19 -0.39 9.48 12.63
CA LEU A 19 -0.17 10.50 13.68
C LEU A 19 -0.84 10.20 15.04
N THR A 20 -1.97 9.51 15.07
CA THR A 20 -2.71 9.15 16.30
C THR A 20 -2.17 7.85 16.89
N GLY A 21 -1.72 6.91 16.03
CA GLY A 21 -0.89 5.78 16.42
C GLY A 21 0.46 6.21 17.01
N TYR A 22 0.96 7.41 16.69
CA TYR A 22 2.19 7.99 17.23
C TYR A 22 2.12 8.38 18.71
N ASN A 23 0.95 8.77 19.24
CA ASN A 23 0.77 8.92 20.71
C ASN A 23 0.52 7.56 21.40
N GLY A 24 0.16 6.54 20.62
CA GLY A 24 -0.32 5.27 21.10
C GLY A 24 0.73 4.19 21.27
N TYR A 25 2.01 4.36 20.93
CA TYR A 25 3.05 3.31 20.99
C TYR A 25 3.45 2.86 22.42
N THR A 26 2.52 2.94 23.38
CA THR A 26 2.53 2.16 24.61
C THR A 26 2.67 0.68 24.26
N LYS A 27 3.37 -0.07 25.09
CA LYS A 27 3.87 -1.44 24.79
C LYS A 27 2.77 -2.44 24.37
N GLY A 28 1.48 -2.13 24.63
CA GLY A 28 0.33 -2.98 24.32
C GLY A 28 -0.37 -2.77 22.97
N SER A 29 -0.19 -1.63 22.28
CA SER A 29 -0.95 -1.30 21.05
C SER A 29 -0.20 -1.59 19.73
N ARG A 30 1.08 -1.96 19.83
CA ARG A 30 2.00 -2.02 18.68
C ARG A 30 1.57 -3.01 17.60
N PHE A 31 1.04 -4.15 18.03
CA PHE A 31 0.50 -5.18 17.14
C PHE A 31 -0.78 -4.69 16.42
N GLU A 32 -1.66 -4.01 17.15
CA GLU A 32 -2.89 -3.45 16.58
C GLU A 32 -2.56 -2.35 15.56
N ASN A 33 -1.64 -1.43 15.90
CA ASN A 33 -1.21 -0.37 14.97
C ASN A 33 -0.57 -0.95 13.70
N ASP A 34 0.27 -1.97 13.86
CA ASP A 34 0.91 -2.69 12.75
C ASP A 34 -0.14 -3.33 11.82
N LYS A 35 -1.18 -3.93 12.40
CA LYS A 35 -2.31 -4.49 11.67
C LYS A 35 -3.10 -3.41 10.93
N ILE A 36 -3.44 -2.31 11.59
CA ILE A 36 -4.23 -1.23 10.97
C ILE A 36 -3.48 -0.62 9.78
N ILE A 37 -2.17 -0.45 9.86
CA ILE A 37 -1.35 0.05 8.75
C ILE A 37 -1.44 -0.90 7.56
N ARG A 38 -1.27 -2.21 7.77
CA ARG A 38 -1.40 -3.20 6.69
C ARG A 38 -2.80 -3.17 6.09
N GLU A 39 -3.83 -3.10 6.92
CA GLU A 39 -5.21 -2.98 6.44
C GLU A 39 -5.42 -1.70 5.63
N GLU A 40 -4.78 -0.58 5.98
CA GLU A 40 -4.85 0.65 5.18
C GLU A 40 -4.18 0.48 3.81
N ILE A 41 -3.00 -0.17 3.75
CA ILE A 41 -2.33 -0.44 2.47
C ILE A 41 -3.19 -1.39 1.63
N THR A 42 -3.78 -2.43 2.23
CA THR A 42 -4.74 -3.31 1.55
C THR A 42 -5.95 -2.53 1.03
N ARG A 43 -6.57 -1.69 1.87
CA ARG A 43 -7.70 -0.83 1.46
C ARG A 43 -7.33 0.06 0.28
N ALA A 44 -6.14 0.67 0.31
CA ALA A 44 -5.63 1.51 -0.77
C ALA A 44 -5.41 0.70 -2.06
N GLY A 45 -4.80 -0.49 -1.98
CA GLY A 45 -4.65 -1.41 -3.12
C GLY A 45 -5.99 -1.82 -3.73
N THR A 46 -7.00 -2.12 -2.88
CA THR A 46 -8.36 -2.42 -3.34
C THR A 46 -8.99 -1.24 -4.08
N ARG A 47 -8.73 0.01 -3.68
CA ARG A 47 -9.24 1.19 -4.41
C ARG A 47 -8.63 1.29 -5.81
N VAL A 48 -7.32 1.08 -5.94
CA VAL A 48 -6.66 1.02 -7.26
C VAL A 48 -7.35 -0.05 -8.12
N ARG A 49 -7.53 -1.25 -7.56
CA ARG A 49 -8.18 -2.37 -8.23
C ARG A 49 -9.60 -2.01 -8.71
N SER A 50 -10.38 -1.29 -7.89
CA SER A 50 -11.73 -0.86 -8.28
C SER A 50 -11.74 0.09 -9.48
N HIS A 51 -10.89 1.12 -9.49
CA HIS A 51 -10.76 2.04 -10.63
C HIS A 51 -10.37 1.28 -11.90
N VAL A 52 -9.41 0.36 -11.81
CA VAL A 52 -8.94 -0.42 -12.95
C VAL A 52 -9.97 -1.46 -13.41
N GLN A 53 -10.74 -2.05 -12.50
CA GLN A 53 -11.85 -2.95 -12.82
C GLN A 53 -12.92 -2.24 -13.64
N ASN A 54 -13.29 -1.01 -13.28
CA ASN A 54 -14.26 -0.22 -14.05
C ASN A 54 -13.75 0.02 -15.47
N ILE A 55 -12.45 0.34 -15.63
CA ILE A 55 -11.82 0.48 -16.95
C ILE A 55 -11.89 -0.84 -17.72
N PHE A 56 -11.52 -1.95 -17.10
CA PHE A 56 -11.57 -3.27 -17.73
C PHE A 56 -12.98 -3.58 -18.24
N ASP A 57 -14.01 -3.45 -17.39
CA ASP A 57 -15.38 -3.80 -17.74
C ASP A 57 -15.92 -2.91 -18.87
N LEU A 58 -15.64 -1.61 -18.82
CA LEU A 58 -16.03 -0.65 -19.86
C LEU A 58 -15.36 -0.97 -21.19
N GLN A 59 -14.04 -1.11 -21.18
CA GLN A 59 -13.26 -1.31 -22.40
C GLN A 59 -13.46 -2.69 -23.02
N PHE A 60 -13.74 -3.70 -22.19
CA PHE A 60 -14.12 -5.03 -22.67
C PHE A 60 -15.48 -5.00 -23.38
N LYS A 61 -16.45 -4.26 -22.83
CA LYS A 61 -17.78 -4.08 -23.46
C LYS A 61 -17.69 -3.29 -24.78
N GLU A 62 -16.76 -2.36 -24.88
CA GLU A 62 -16.49 -1.56 -26.08
C GLU A 62 -15.57 -2.27 -27.10
N GLU A 63 -15.22 -3.53 -26.86
CA GLU A 63 -14.32 -4.34 -27.70
C GLU A 63 -12.90 -3.76 -27.84
N ASN A 64 -12.51 -2.82 -26.98
CA ASN A 64 -11.15 -2.31 -26.87
C ASN A 64 -10.28 -3.28 -26.03
N PHE A 65 -9.99 -4.43 -26.63
CA PHE A 65 -9.25 -5.51 -25.95
C PHE A 65 -7.82 -5.15 -25.58
N GLU A 66 -7.21 -4.19 -26.27
CA GLU A 66 -5.86 -3.74 -25.96
C GLU A 66 -5.82 -3.03 -24.59
N LEU A 67 -6.73 -2.07 -24.39
CA LEU A 67 -6.81 -1.34 -23.11
C LEU A 67 -7.38 -2.23 -22.00
N ALA A 68 -8.36 -3.09 -22.31
CA ALA A 68 -8.88 -4.07 -21.35
C ALA A 68 -7.77 -5.03 -20.88
N ARG A 69 -6.89 -5.51 -21.77
CA ARG A 69 -5.77 -6.36 -21.38
C ARG A 69 -4.79 -5.65 -20.45
N ALA A 70 -4.48 -4.38 -20.72
CA ALA A 70 -3.62 -3.58 -19.85
C ALA A 70 -4.26 -3.40 -18.46
N ALA A 71 -5.57 -3.11 -18.41
CA ALA A 71 -6.31 -3.00 -17.14
C ALA A 71 -6.28 -4.32 -16.36
N LYS A 72 -6.51 -5.46 -17.02
CA LYS A 72 -6.44 -6.78 -16.40
C LYS A 72 -5.07 -7.06 -15.76
N GLN A 73 -3.98 -6.76 -16.47
CA GLN A 73 -2.61 -6.91 -15.93
C GLN A 73 -2.39 -6.04 -14.68
N CYS A 74 -2.91 -4.82 -14.69
CA CYS A 74 -2.83 -3.93 -13.53
C CYS A 74 -3.66 -4.46 -12.34
N MET A 75 -4.81 -5.09 -12.59
CA MET A 75 -5.62 -5.75 -11.55
C MET A 75 -4.87 -6.93 -10.92
N GLU A 76 -4.24 -7.78 -11.73
CA GLU A 76 -3.42 -8.90 -11.24
C GLU A 76 -2.29 -8.39 -10.33
N GLU A 77 -1.66 -7.27 -10.68
CA GLU A 77 -0.62 -6.64 -9.86
C GLU A 77 -1.18 -6.08 -8.53
N CYS A 78 -2.41 -5.57 -8.51
CA CYS A 78 -3.09 -5.19 -7.26
C CYS A 78 -3.31 -6.42 -6.37
N ASP A 79 -3.78 -7.52 -6.96
CA ASP A 79 -4.06 -8.76 -6.24
C ASP A 79 -2.77 -9.35 -5.65
N TYR A 80 -1.65 -9.30 -6.37
CA TYR A 80 -0.33 -9.70 -5.85
C TYR A 80 0.13 -8.82 -4.67
N LEU A 81 -0.04 -7.49 -4.76
CA LEU A 81 0.30 -6.60 -3.65
C LEU A 81 -0.55 -6.91 -2.40
N ILE A 82 -1.86 -7.09 -2.57
CA ILE A 82 -2.79 -7.39 -1.47
C ILE A 82 -2.42 -8.72 -0.81
N GLU A 83 -2.11 -9.74 -1.60
CA GLU A 83 -1.71 -11.05 -1.10
C GLU A 83 -0.38 -11.02 -0.34
N ASP A 84 0.61 -10.26 -0.83
CA ASP A 84 1.90 -10.07 -0.14
C ASP A 84 1.72 -9.38 1.22
N ILE A 85 0.80 -8.41 1.31
CA ILE A 85 0.46 -7.74 2.57
C ILE A 85 -0.23 -8.71 3.53
N ALA A 86 -1.19 -9.50 3.04
CA ALA A 86 -1.93 -10.49 3.82
C ALA A 86 -1.01 -11.57 4.42
N LYS A 87 -0.01 -12.01 3.64
CA LYS A 87 1.01 -13.00 4.07
C LYS A 87 2.14 -12.40 4.90
N SER A 88 2.22 -11.08 5.01
CA SER A 88 3.35 -10.43 5.69
C SER A 88 3.34 -10.73 7.19
N ALA A 89 4.52 -11.03 7.73
CA ALA A 89 4.67 -11.26 9.16
C ALA A 89 4.39 -9.98 9.97
N SER A 90 3.79 -10.15 11.15
CA SER A 90 3.83 -9.10 12.16
C SER A 90 5.20 -9.07 12.83
N GLY A 91 5.75 -7.88 13.02
CA GLY A 91 7.03 -7.68 13.70
C GLY A 91 7.02 -7.94 15.21
N MET A 92 5.83 -8.15 15.78
CA MET A 92 5.57 -8.00 17.22
C MET A 92 5.00 -9.27 17.88
N GLU A 93 4.89 -10.37 17.15
CA GLU A 93 4.47 -11.67 17.71
C GLU A 93 5.57 -12.25 18.60
N HIS A 94 5.31 -12.23 19.92
CA HIS A 94 6.03 -12.96 20.97
C HIS A 94 7.41 -12.44 21.38
N ALA A 95 7.47 -11.28 22.05
CA ALA A 95 8.66 -10.91 22.84
C ALA A 95 8.82 -11.73 24.15
N PHE A 96 7.79 -12.45 24.62
CA PHE A 96 7.81 -13.08 25.97
C PHE A 96 8.44 -14.48 26.02
N LEU A 97 8.24 -15.32 25.00
CA LEU A 97 8.74 -16.71 24.98
C LEU A 97 9.91 -16.96 24.00
N SER A 98 10.18 -16.03 23.07
CA SER A 98 11.12 -16.25 21.96
C SER A 98 12.56 -15.76 22.21
N GLY A 99 12.83 -15.13 23.36
CA GLY A 99 14.13 -14.49 23.64
C GLY A 99 14.47 -13.30 22.72
N GLN A 100 13.53 -12.84 21.89
CA GLN A 100 13.70 -11.69 21.02
C GLN A 100 13.79 -10.38 21.81
N ARG A 101 14.68 -9.50 21.36
CA ARG A 101 14.82 -8.16 21.91
C ARG A 101 13.54 -7.36 21.61
N SER A 102 13.05 -6.59 22.58
CA SER A 102 12.02 -5.58 22.30
C SER A 102 12.58 -4.53 21.31
N PRO A 103 11.85 -4.19 20.23
CA PRO A 103 12.34 -3.25 19.23
C PRO A 103 12.66 -1.89 19.83
N SER A 104 13.80 -1.30 19.41
CA SER A 104 14.22 0.02 19.89
C SER A 104 13.43 1.14 19.23
N ASN A 105 13.39 2.33 19.84
CA ASN A 105 12.75 3.50 19.23
C ASN A 105 13.34 3.86 17.85
N LYS A 106 14.64 3.59 17.63
CA LYS A 106 15.29 3.80 16.33
C LYS A 106 14.75 2.86 15.26
N ASP A 107 14.54 1.60 15.63
CA ASP A 107 14.05 0.60 14.68
C ASP A 107 12.57 0.80 14.36
N LEU A 108 11.78 1.19 15.37
CA LEU A 108 10.38 1.59 15.18
C LEU A 108 10.28 2.78 14.23
N LYS A 109 11.13 3.81 14.38
CA LYS A 109 11.17 4.95 13.43
C LYS A 109 11.46 4.52 12.00
N LYS A 110 12.33 3.52 11.79
CA LYS A 110 12.61 2.99 10.44
C LYS A 110 11.39 2.27 9.85
N LEU A 111 10.73 1.42 10.64
CA LEU A 111 9.53 0.73 10.21
C LEU A 111 8.42 1.71 9.83
N ILE A 112 8.17 2.72 10.68
CA ILE A 112 7.12 3.70 10.40
C ILE A 112 7.44 4.53 9.16
N LYS A 113 8.70 4.97 9.00
CA LYS A 113 9.11 5.69 7.79
C LYS A 113 8.88 4.84 6.54
N HIS A 114 9.25 3.57 6.59
CA HIS A 114 9.05 2.64 5.48
C HIS A 114 7.56 2.44 5.16
N ASP A 115 6.73 2.16 6.16
CA ASP A 115 5.29 1.98 5.97
C ASP A 115 4.61 3.26 5.43
N HIS A 116 5.06 4.44 5.87
CA HIS A 116 4.58 5.72 5.35
C HIS A 116 4.93 5.90 3.86
N GLU A 117 6.16 5.59 3.47
CA GLU A 117 6.59 5.65 2.06
C GLU A 117 5.79 4.67 1.19
N VAL A 118 5.45 3.48 1.71
CA VAL A 118 4.56 2.52 1.01
C VAL A 118 3.16 3.12 0.81
N ILE A 119 2.58 3.76 1.84
CA ILE A 119 1.27 4.42 1.74
C ILE A 119 1.30 5.53 0.69
N GLU A 120 2.37 6.33 0.62
CA GLU A 120 2.53 7.35 -0.41
C GLU A 120 2.59 6.73 -1.82
N MET A 121 3.32 5.63 -2.00
CA MET A 121 3.43 4.94 -3.30
C MET A 121 2.08 4.41 -3.78
N VAL A 122 1.32 3.72 -2.91
CA VAL A 122 0.00 3.21 -3.30
C VAL A 122 -0.99 4.36 -3.54
N THR A 123 -0.87 5.48 -2.81
CA THR A 123 -1.69 6.68 -3.06
C THR A 123 -1.41 7.28 -4.44
N LYS A 124 -0.13 7.32 -4.86
CA LYS A 124 0.23 7.73 -6.23
C LYS A 124 -0.39 6.80 -7.27
N ALA A 125 -0.40 5.48 -7.02
CA ALA A 125 -1.07 4.53 -7.90
C ALA A 125 -2.59 4.78 -8.00
N ILE A 126 -3.27 5.11 -6.89
CA ILE A 126 -4.69 5.49 -6.89
C ILE A 126 -4.92 6.68 -7.81
N ASN A 127 -4.11 7.73 -7.66
CA ASN A 127 -4.26 8.95 -8.46
C ASN A 127 -4.05 8.70 -9.96
N LEU A 128 -3.10 7.81 -10.32
CA LEU A 128 -2.88 7.41 -11.71
C LEU A 128 -4.07 6.61 -12.27
N ALA A 129 -4.59 5.66 -11.50
CA ALA A 129 -5.76 4.86 -11.90
C ALA A 129 -7.01 5.74 -12.09
N ASN A 130 -7.26 6.65 -11.15
CA ASN A 130 -8.34 7.64 -11.26
C ASN A 130 -8.17 8.55 -12.47
N SER A 131 -6.93 9.02 -12.72
CA SER A 131 -6.62 9.83 -13.91
C SER A 131 -6.87 9.06 -15.20
N SER A 132 -6.63 7.74 -15.20
CA SER A 132 -6.95 6.90 -16.36
C SER A 132 -8.44 6.77 -16.61
N GLU A 133 -9.26 6.58 -15.57
CA GLU A 133 -10.73 6.60 -15.72
C GLU A 133 -11.21 7.96 -16.22
N HIS A 134 -10.65 9.05 -15.68
CA HIS A 134 -10.99 10.40 -16.11
C HIS A 134 -10.65 10.63 -17.58
N SER A 135 -9.46 10.19 -18.02
CA SER A 135 -9.00 10.27 -19.41
C SER A 135 -9.94 9.54 -20.37
N ILE A 136 -10.47 8.38 -19.98
CA ILE A 136 -11.48 7.65 -20.77
C ILE A 136 -12.79 8.44 -20.81
N ALA A 137 -13.25 8.95 -19.66
CA ALA A 137 -14.51 9.68 -19.56
C ALA A 137 -14.52 10.99 -20.36
N THR A 138 -13.38 11.69 -20.45
CA THR A 138 -13.25 12.95 -21.20
C THR A 138 -12.77 12.74 -22.63
N SER A 139 -12.31 11.54 -22.99
CA SER A 139 -11.62 11.26 -24.26
C SER A 139 -10.36 12.14 -24.47
N GLU A 140 -9.73 12.57 -23.37
CA GLU A 140 -8.51 13.37 -23.38
C GLU A 140 -7.35 12.59 -22.77
N GLY A 141 -6.18 12.62 -23.41
CA GLY A 141 -4.95 11.98 -22.91
C GLY A 141 -4.76 10.54 -23.39
N ASP A 142 -3.86 9.82 -22.71
CA ASP A 142 -3.52 8.43 -23.02
C ASP A 142 -3.82 7.53 -21.80
N PRO A 143 -5.03 6.92 -21.75
CA PRO A 143 -5.40 6.08 -20.62
C PRO A 143 -4.55 4.81 -20.56
N LYS A 144 -4.05 4.30 -21.69
CA LYS A 144 -3.16 3.13 -21.71
C LYS A 144 -1.86 3.43 -21.01
N GLN A 145 -1.25 4.57 -21.31
CA GLN A 145 -0.02 5.01 -20.64
C GLN A 145 -0.23 5.16 -19.13
N LEU A 146 -1.36 5.72 -18.70
CA LEU A 146 -1.69 5.88 -17.28
C LEU A 146 -1.87 4.54 -16.56
N ILE A 147 -2.50 3.54 -17.20
CA ILE A 147 -2.60 2.18 -16.65
C ILE A 147 -1.22 1.51 -16.54
N MET A 148 -0.36 1.67 -17.56
CA MET A 148 0.99 1.14 -17.51
C MET A 148 1.81 1.77 -16.37
N GLN A 149 1.69 3.08 -16.16
CA GLN A 149 2.32 3.78 -15.04
C GLN A 149 1.74 3.33 -13.69
N THR A 150 0.44 3.09 -13.61
CA THR A 150 -0.22 2.53 -12.42
C THR A 150 0.35 1.16 -12.09
N THR A 151 0.47 0.29 -13.09
CA THR A 151 1.03 -1.07 -12.95
C THR A 151 2.48 -1.01 -12.47
N GLN A 152 3.30 -0.14 -13.07
CA GLN A 152 4.69 0.06 -12.66
C GLN A 152 4.80 0.57 -11.21
N MET A 153 3.92 1.50 -10.81
CA MET A 153 3.89 2.02 -9.45
C MET A 153 3.50 0.93 -8.44
N LEU A 154 2.51 0.09 -8.75
CA LEU A 154 2.12 -1.04 -7.91
C LEU A 154 3.23 -2.07 -7.77
N SER A 155 3.89 -2.45 -8.87
CA SER A 155 5.02 -3.38 -8.85
C SER A 155 6.20 -2.83 -8.03
N SER A 156 6.50 -1.54 -8.19
CA SER A 156 7.51 -0.85 -7.37
C SER A 156 7.11 -0.82 -5.90
N CYS A 157 5.83 -0.53 -5.60
CA CYS A 157 5.28 -0.52 -4.26
C CYS A 157 5.37 -1.90 -3.60
N ARG A 158 5.02 -2.97 -4.33
CA ARG A 158 5.14 -4.37 -3.87
C ARG A 158 6.59 -4.73 -3.56
N GLY A 159 7.52 -4.43 -4.47
CA GLY A 159 8.94 -4.66 -4.26
C GLY A 159 9.48 -3.90 -3.04
N PHE A 160 9.08 -2.63 -2.89
CA PHE A 160 9.47 -1.80 -1.74
C PHE A 160 8.86 -2.31 -0.43
N TYR A 161 7.59 -2.72 -0.45
CA TYR A 161 6.91 -3.33 0.69
C TYR A 161 7.59 -4.62 1.14
N GLY A 162 8.05 -5.45 0.20
CA GLY A 162 8.81 -6.68 0.50
C GLY A 162 10.08 -6.43 1.34
N ALA A 163 10.68 -5.23 1.29
CA ALA A 163 11.81 -4.86 2.13
C ALA A 163 11.45 -4.76 3.63
N ARG A 164 10.15 -4.65 3.97
CA ARG A 164 9.64 -4.63 5.35
C ARG A 164 10.10 -5.86 6.14
N ALA A 165 10.12 -7.05 5.52
CA ALA A 165 10.58 -8.27 6.18
C ALA A 165 12.02 -8.17 6.69
N LYS A 166 12.91 -7.47 5.98
CA LYS A 166 14.30 -7.23 6.41
C LYS A 166 14.36 -6.27 7.60
N ILE A 167 13.53 -5.22 7.59
CA ILE A 167 13.41 -4.28 8.71
C ILE A 167 12.94 -5.05 9.96
N LEU A 168 11.92 -5.89 9.82
CA LEU A 168 11.40 -6.73 10.89
C LEU A 168 12.39 -7.78 11.39
N ALA A 169 13.15 -8.42 10.49
CA ALA A 169 14.20 -9.36 10.87
C ALA A 169 15.32 -8.68 11.67
N GLY A 170 15.67 -7.44 11.32
CA GLY A 170 16.60 -6.61 12.08
C GLY A 170 16.12 -6.32 13.51
N LEU A 171 14.81 -6.32 13.77
CA LEU A 171 14.26 -6.18 15.13
C LEU A 171 14.52 -7.41 16.01
N LYS A 172 14.70 -8.59 15.40
CA LYS A 172 14.79 -9.89 16.10
C LYS A 172 16.20 -10.22 16.60
N GLN A 173 17.26 -9.57 16.08
CA GLN A 173 18.64 -9.93 16.41
C GLN A 173 19.10 -9.29 17.75
N LYS A 174 19.62 -10.14 18.65
CA LYS A 174 20.29 -9.74 19.88
C LYS A 174 21.75 -9.42 19.55
N GLU A 175 22.22 -8.20 19.83
CA GLU A 175 23.66 -7.93 19.81
C GLU A 175 24.32 -8.79 20.90
N VAL A 176 25.04 -9.83 20.50
CA VAL A 176 25.96 -10.51 21.39
C VAL A 176 27.11 -9.53 21.62
N LYS A 177 27.09 -8.83 22.75
CA LYS A 177 28.28 -8.11 23.22
C LYS A 177 29.38 -9.16 23.40
N LYS A 178 30.41 -9.11 22.55
CA LYS A 178 31.69 -9.76 22.81
C LYS A 178 32.43 -9.03 23.91
#